data_AF-A0A1I7DXG5-F1
#
_entry.id   AF-A0A1I7DXG5-F1
#
_cell.length_a   1.000
_cell.length_b   1.000
_cell.length_c   1.000
_cell.angle_alpha   90.00
_cell.angle_beta   90.00
_cell.angle_gamma   90.00
#
_symmetry.space_group_name_H-M   'P 1'
#
loop_
_entity.id
_entity.type
_entity.pdbx_description
1 polymer ?
#
loop_
_entity_poly.entity_id
_entity_poly.type
_entity_poly.pdbx_seq_one_letter_code
_entity_poly.pdbx_strand_id
1 'polypeptide(L)'
;MLETLRSLENQLLLPSVRGDHQQLELLLHPDFIEIGASGRMYDRAQILDALPEEAADYPVRTIENFRLRELSSGLVQVFYSIVENETQRTSIWKFEGEQWSMIYHQGTRWAS
;
A
#
# COMPACT_ATOMS: atom_id res chain seq x y z
N MET A 1 0.94 -16.23 3.85
CA MET A 1 1.79 -15.03 3.79
C MET A 1 1.77 -14.38 2.40
N LEU A 2 2.29 -15.00 1.33
CA LEU A 2 2.32 -14.37 0.00
C LEU A 2 0.92 -13.96 -0.49
N GLU A 3 -0.02 -14.91 -0.56
CA GLU A 3 -1.40 -14.62 -0.96
C GLU A 3 -2.11 -13.66 0.01
N THR A 4 -1.78 -13.74 1.30
CA THR A 4 -2.30 -12.82 2.33
C THR A 4 -1.89 -11.38 2.03
N LEU A 5 -0.59 -11.11 1.87
CA LEU A 5 -0.07 -9.77 1.59
C LEU A 5 -0.49 -9.28 0.20
N ARG A 6 -0.58 -10.17 -0.79
CA ARG A 6 -1.11 -9.84 -2.10
C ARG A 6 -2.58 -9.42 -2.02
N SER A 7 -3.39 -10.10 -1.22
CA SER A 7 -4.78 -9.74 -0.99
C SER A 7 -4.90 -8.36 -0.33
N LEU A 8 -4.11 -8.09 0.71
CA LEU A 8 -4.11 -6.81 1.41
C LEU A 8 -3.65 -5.65 0.52
N GLU A 9 -2.64 -5.86 -0.33
CA GLU A 9 -2.22 -4.89 -1.35
C GLU A 9 -3.33 -4.62 -2.37
N ASN A 10 -4.05 -5.65 -2.82
CA ASN A 10 -5.19 -5.46 -3.71
C ASN A 10 -6.33 -4.69 -3.02
N GLN A 11 -6.58 -4.92 -1.72
CA GLN A 11 -7.59 -4.17 -0.97
C GLN A 11 -7.31 -2.66 -1.01
N LEU A 12 -6.06 -2.23 -0.85
CA LEU A 12 -5.68 -0.81 -0.95
C LEU A 12 -5.85 -0.18 -2.36
N LEU A 13 -6.15 -1.00 -3.37
CA LEU A 13 -6.51 -0.56 -4.72
C LEU A 13 -8.02 -0.49 -4.96
N LEU A 14 -8.85 -1.04 -4.08
CA LEU A 14 -10.30 -1.05 -4.24
C LEU A 14 -10.90 0.30 -3.84
N PRO A 15 -11.72 0.95 -4.69
CA PRO A 15 -12.44 2.18 -4.33
C PRO A 15 -13.23 2.06 -3.03
N SER A 16 -13.87 0.91 -2.79
CA SER A 16 -14.65 0.66 -1.57
C SER A 16 -13.82 0.65 -0.29
N VAL A 17 -12.54 0.28 -0.38
CA VAL A 17 -11.60 0.31 0.75
C VAL A 17 -11.00 1.70 0.88
N ARG A 18 -10.57 2.31 -0.24
CA ARG A 18 -10.02 3.68 -0.26
C ARG A 18 -11.01 4.72 0.25
N GLY A 19 -12.30 4.51 0.04
CA GLY A 19 -13.39 5.34 0.54
C GLY A 19 -13.82 5.05 1.98
N ASP A 20 -13.29 4.01 2.61
CA ASP A 20 -13.68 3.58 3.95
C ASP A 20 -12.55 3.83 4.94
N HIS A 21 -12.69 4.93 5.69
CA HIS A 21 -11.73 5.33 6.70
C HIS A 21 -11.43 4.21 7.71
N GLN A 22 -12.44 3.47 8.19
CA GLN A 22 -12.24 2.43 9.19
C GLN A 22 -11.44 1.24 8.62
N GLN A 23 -11.68 0.87 7.36
CA GLN A 23 -10.89 -0.17 6.71
C GLN A 23 -9.44 0.28 6.49
N LEU A 24 -9.23 1.52 6.05
CA LEU A 24 -7.88 2.07 5.92
C LEU A 24 -7.15 2.11 7.26
N GLU A 25 -7.84 2.43 8.35
CA GLU A 25 -7.23 2.45 9.68
C GLU A 25 -6.69 1.09 10.12
N LEU A 26 -7.34 0.01 9.70
CA LEU A 26 -6.92 -1.37 9.95
C LEU A 26 -5.74 -1.79 9.03
N LEU A 27 -5.71 -1.27 7.80
CA LEU A 27 -4.69 -1.61 6.82
C LEU A 27 -3.41 -0.78 6.98
N LEU A 28 -3.48 0.42 7.57
CA LEU A 28 -2.36 1.34 7.73
C LEU A 28 -1.91 1.41 9.20
N HIS A 29 -0.68 0.98 9.45
CA HIS A 29 -0.05 0.98 10.76
C HIS A 29 0.00 2.41 11.33
N PRO A 30 -0.12 2.63 12.66
CA PRO A 30 -0.05 3.97 13.26
C PRO A 30 1.17 4.80 12.82
N ASP A 31 2.33 4.15 12.68
CA ASP A 31 3.58 4.75 12.21
C ASP A 31 3.76 4.72 10.67
N PHE A 32 2.68 4.65 9.90
CA PHE A 32 2.74 4.55 8.44
C PHE A 32 3.35 5.79 7.78
N ILE A 33 4.21 5.54 6.79
CA ILE A 33 4.83 6.55 5.94
C ILE A 33 4.65 6.18 4.46
N GLU A 34 4.19 7.13 3.65
CA GLU A 34 4.21 7.03 2.20
C GLU A 34 5.18 8.06 1.59
N ILE A 35 5.98 7.62 0.62
CA ILE A 35 6.70 8.51 -0.30
C ILE A 35 5.99 8.48 -1.65
N GLY A 36 5.27 9.56 -1.95
CA GLY A 36 4.56 9.70 -3.22
C GLY A 36 5.51 9.90 -4.40
N ALA A 37 5.00 9.79 -5.62
CA ALA A 37 5.78 9.97 -6.85
C ALA A 37 6.42 11.37 -6.98
N SER A 38 5.93 12.37 -6.24
CA SER A 38 6.51 13.71 -6.14
C SER A 38 7.76 13.78 -5.25
N GLY A 39 8.09 12.69 -4.53
CA GLY A 39 9.11 12.68 -3.48
C GLY A 39 8.62 13.27 -2.15
N ARG A 40 7.38 13.76 -2.08
CA ARG A 40 6.78 14.22 -0.83
C ARG A 40 6.48 13.02 0.08
N MET A 41 6.78 13.20 1.37
CA MET A 41 6.43 12.26 2.42
C MET A 41 5.04 12.59 2.97
N TYR A 42 4.25 11.56 3.20
CA TYR A 42 2.93 11.63 3.80
C TYR A 42 2.87 10.69 5.01
N ASP A 43 2.27 11.16 6.09
CA ASP A 43 1.98 10.32 7.25
C ASP A 43 0.61 9.65 7.12
N ARG A 44 0.30 8.76 8.07
CA ARG A 44 -0.99 8.06 8.15
C ARG A 44 -2.19 9.00 8.12
N ALA A 45 -2.17 10.09 8.89
CA ALA A 45 -3.33 10.98 9.01
C ALA A 45 -3.60 11.68 7.67
N GLN A 46 -2.56 12.17 7.01
CA GLN A 46 -2.67 12.79 5.68
C GLN A 46 -3.23 11.82 4.63
N ILE A 47 -2.85 10.55 4.70
CA ILE A 47 -3.35 9.52 3.78
C ILE A 47 -4.80 9.14 4.10
N LEU A 48 -5.17 9.03 5.38
CA LEU A 48 -6.55 8.77 5.79
C LEU A 48 -7.52 9.90 5.40
N ASP A 49 -7.05 11.14 5.38
CA ASP A 49 -7.83 12.28 4.91
C ASP A 49 -7.93 12.32 3.38
N ALA A 50 -6.84 12.04 2.66
CA ALA A 50 -6.78 12.17 1.21
C ALA A 50 -7.44 11.02 0.44
N LEU A 51 -7.26 9.77 0.88
CA LEU A 51 -7.72 8.60 0.12
C LEU A 51 -9.23 8.56 -0.11
N PRO A 52 -10.09 8.90 0.87
CA PRO A 52 -11.53 8.89 0.66
C PRO A 52 -12.02 9.91 -0.36
N GLU A 53 -11.38 11.07 -0.43
CA GLU A 53 -11.72 12.11 -1.42
C GLU A 53 -11.39 11.67 -2.85
N GLU A 54 -10.33 10.88 -3.02
CA GLU A 54 -9.88 10.36 -4.32
C GLU A 54 -10.55 9.03 -4.73
N ALA A 55 -11.32 8.41 -3.84
CA ALA A 55 -11.76 7.03 -4.01
C ALA A 55 -12.71 6.81 -5.19
N ALA A 56 -13.66 7.73 -5.41
CA ALA A 56 -14.70 7.58 -6.42
C ALA A 56 -14.14 7.53 -7.86
N ASP A 57 -13.06 8.28 -8.11
CA ASP A 57 -12.42 8.39 -9.42
C ASP A 57 -11.12 7.57 -9.51
N TYR A 58 -10.85 6.71 -8.53
CA TYR A 58 -9.61 5.95 -8.50
C TYR A 58 -9.59 4.91 -9.63
N PRO A 59 -8.61 4.95 -10.54
CA PRO A 59 -8.57 4.06 -11.69
C PRO A 59 -8.28 2.62 -11.27
N VAL A 60 -8.75 1.67 -12.09
CA VAL A 60 -8.38 0.26 -11.95
C VAL A 60 -6.85 0.13 -12.06
N ARG A 61 -6.27 -0.66 -11.16
CA ARG A 61 -4.84 -0.94 -11.09
C ARG A 61 -4.63 -2.43 -10.91
N THR A 62 -3.74 -3.01 -11.71
CA THR A 62 -3.44 -4.45 -11.69
C THR A 62 -2.05 -4.68 -11.12
N ILE A 63 -1.97 -5.51 -10.08
CA ILE A 63 -0.70 -5.94 -9.47
C ILE A 63 -0.08 -7.07 -10.30
N GLU A 64 1.11 -6.81 -10.82
CA GLU A 64 1.96 -7.79 -11.49
C GLU A 64 3.31 -7.97 -10.78
N ASN A 65 4.04 -9.04 -11.15
CA ASN A 65 5.40 -9.31 -10.68
C ASN A 65 5.54 -9.30 -9.15
N PHE A 66 4.49 -9.72 -8.44
CA PHE A 66 4.42 -9.67 -6.98
C PHE A 66 5.47 -10.59 -6.35
N ARG A 67 6.33 -10.00 -5.52
CA ARG A 67 7.40 -10.68 -4.79
C ARG A 67 7.47 -10.12 -3.38
N LEU A 68 8.01 -10.91 -2.46
CA LEU A 68 8.25 -10.47 -1.10
C LEU A 68 9.59 -10.98 -0.57
N ARG A 69 10.08 -10.31 0.48
CA ARG A 69 11.17 -10.79 1.32
C ARG A 69 10.84 -10.51 2.77
N GLU A 70 11.11 -11.46 3.65
CA GLU A 70 11.02 -11.26 5.09
C GLU A 70 12.28 -10.53 5.57
N LEU A 71 12.11 -9.43 6.30
CA LEU A 71 13.20 -8.64 6.88
C LEU A 71 13.53 -9.11 8.30
N SER A 72 12.49 -9.48 9.05
CA SER A 72 12.54 -10.11 10.36
C SER A 72 11.21 -10.82 10.61
N SER A 73 11.11 -11.56 11.71
CA SER A 73 9.84 -12.18 12.11
C SER A 73 8.72 -11.13 12.15
N GLY A 74 7.66 -11.34 11.37
CA GLY A 74 6.51 -10.44 11.30
C GLY A 74 6.76 -9.11 10.56
N LEU A 75 7.89 -8.94 9.87
CA LEU A 75 8.17 -7.74 9.07
C LEU A 75 8.58 -8.14 7.65
N VAL A 76 7.74 -7.80 6.68
CA VAL A 76 7.88 -8.26 5.29
C VAL A 76 7.89 -7.08 4.35
N GLN A 77 8.87 -7.03 3.46
CA GLN A 77 8.88 -6.10 2.35
C GLN A 77 8.31 -6.74 1.10
N VAL A 78 7.45 -6.02 0.41
CA VAL A 78 6.79 -6.44 -0.83
C VAL A 78 7.27 -5.57 -1.98
N PHE A 79 7.32 -6.16 -3.17
CA PHE A 79 7.64 -5.52 -4.44
C PHE A 79 6.65 -5.95 -5.50
N TYR A 80 6.17 -5.02 -6.31
CA TYR A 80 5.28 -5.30 -7.43
C TYR A 80 5.26 -4.15 -8.44
N SER A 81 4.67 -4.40 -9.59
CA SER A 81 4.43 -3.37 -10.60
C SER A 81 2.93 -3.11 -10.77
N ILE A 82 2.57 -1.85 -11.06
CA ILE A 82 1.26 -1.49 -11.60
C ILE A 82 1.45 -1.10 -13.05
N VAL A 83 0.78 -1.83 -13.94
CA VAL A 83 0.94 -1.68 -15.40
C VAL A 83 0.32 -0.38 -15.88
N GLU A 84 -0.88 -0.07 -15.39
CA GLU A 84 -1.70 1.06 -15.89
C GLU A 84 -1.05 2.43 -15.67
N ASN A 85 -0.12 2.54 -14.72
CA ASN A 85 0.61 3.78 -14.49
C ASN A 85 2.14 3.59 -14.48
N GLU A 86 2.62 2.47 -15.03
CA GLU A 86 4.04 2.16 -15.25
C GLU A 86 4.91 2.43 -14.01
N THR A 87 4.47 1.91 -12.85
CA THR A 87 5.19 2.10 -11.59
C THR A 87 5.74 0.80 -11.03
N GLN A 88 6.95 0.88 -10.46
CA GLN A 88 7.46 -0.08 -9.49
C GLN A 88 7.07 0.39 -8.09
N ARG A 89 6.50 -0.51 -7.30
CA ARG A 89 6.05 -0.22 -5.95
C ARG A 89 6.73 -1.12 -4.96
N THR A 90 6.98 -0.56 -3.78
CA THR A 90 7.42 -1.31 -2.62
C THR A 90 6.65 -0.87 -1.41
N SER A 91 6.41 -1.82 -0.53
CA SER A 91 5.77 -1.58 0.76
C SER A 91 6.42 -2.43 1.82
N ILE A 92 6.24 -2.05 3.08
CA ILE A 92 6.61 -2.88 4.23
C ILE A 92 5.35 -3.13 5.04
N TRP A 93 5.12 -4.39 5.35
CA TRP A 93 4.02 -4.89 6.16
C TRP A 93 4.55 -5.42 7.48
N LYS A 94 3.84 -5.11 8.56
CA LYS A 94 4.15 -5.52 9.92
C LYS A 94 2.99 -6.34 10.48
N PHE A 95 3.30 -7.46 11.13
CA PHE A 95 2.34 -8.34 11.78
C PHE A 95 2.42 -8.16 13.29
N GLU A 96 1.35 -7.63 13.89
CA GLU A 96 1.23 -7.41 15.33
C GLU A 96 -0.18 -7.74 15.78
N GLY A 97 -0.32 -8.36 16.95
CA GLY A 97 -1.65 -8.65 17.53
C GLY A 97 -2.57 -9.44 16.60
N GLU A 98 -2.01 -10.36 15.81
CA GLU A 98 -2.71 -11.18 14.80
C GLU A 98 -3.14 -10.44 13.52
N GLN A 99 -2.71 -9.20 13.31
CA GLN A 99 -3.10 -8.38 12.16
C GLN A 99 -1.87 -7.88 11.37
N TRP A 100 -1.99 -7.93 10.04
CA TRP A 100 -1.07 -7.25 9.14
C TRP A 100 -1.51 -5.81 8.90
N SER A 101 -0.57 -4.88 9.01
CA SER A 101 -0.76 -3.49 8.59
C SER A 101 0.48 -2.98 7.87
N MET A 102 0.28 -2.11 6.87
CA MET A 102 1.35 -1.50 6.11
C MET A 102 1.98 -0.38 6.93
N ILE A 103 3.30 -0.38 7.08
CA ILE A 103 4.07 0.66 7.80
C ILE A 103 4.86 1.56 6.84
N TYR A 104 5.05 1.15 5.58
CA TYR A 104 5.74 1.93 4.57
C TYR A 104 5.18 1.68 3.18
N HIS A 105 5.11 2.72 2.34
CA HIS A 105 4.84 2.61 0.90
C HIS A 105 5.68 3.59 0.06
N GLN A 106 6.09 3.16 -1.11
CA GLN A 106 6.64 4.05 -2.14
C GLN A 106 6.32 3.51 -3.54
N GLY A 107 6.00 4.43 -4.46
CA GLY A 107 5.89 4.16 -5.89
C GLY A 107 6.86 5.02 -6.71
N THR A 108 7.61 4.39 -7.61
CA THR A 108 8.50 5.08 -8.56
C THR A 108 8.12 4.69 -9.98
N ARG A 109 8.13 5.64 -10.92
CA ARG A 109 7.92 5.33 -12.34
C ARG A 109 9.05 4.45 -12.88
N TRP A 110 8.76 3.68 -13.92
CA TRP A 110 9.80 2.98 -14.67
C TRP A 110 10.87 3.96 -15.15
N ALA A 111 12.11 3.49 -15.23
CA ALA A 111 13.17 4.27 -15.84
C ALA A 111 12.81 4.49 -17.31
N SER A 112 12.88 5.75 -17.75
CA SER A 112 12.79 6.14 -19.16
C SER A 112 14.00 5.65 -19.95
#